data_AF-A0A3N5RR38-F1
#
_entry.id   AF-A0A3N5RR38-F1
#
_cell.length_a   1.000
_cell.length_b   1.000
_cell.length_c   1.000
_cell.angle_alpha   90.00
_cell.angle_beta   90.00
_cell.angle_gamma   90.00
#
_symmetry.space_group_name_H-M   'P 1'
#
loop_
_entity.id
_entity.type
_entity.pdbx_description
1 polymer ?
#
loop_
_entity_poly.entity_id
_entity_poly.type
_entity_poly.pdbx_seq_one_letter_code
_entity_poly.pdbx_strand_id
1 'polypeptide(L)' 'MKANNFLLSTMQRAFFVLILLAALIASTSALAAGGTLDPTFGTSGVVVTDLGGPSDTGINIVLQPDGKIIM' A
#
# COMPACT_ATOMS: atom_id res chain seq x y z
N MET A 1 -6.82 -13.74 -50.64
CA MET A 1 -7.73 -13.21 -49.60
C MET A 1 -7.50 -13.80 -48.20
N LYS A 2 -6.84 -14.96 -48.01
CA LYS A 2 -6.68 -15.63 -46.70
C LYS A 2 -5.57 -15.05 -45.81
N ALA A 3 -4.50 -14.50 -46.40
CA ALA A 3 -3.35 -13.94 -45.67
C ALA A 3 -3.68 -12.67 -44.86
N ASN A 4 -4.53 -11.79 -45.41
CA ASN A 4 -4.89 -10.53 -44.76
C ASN A 4 -5.71 -10.76 -43.48
N ASN A 5 -6.56 -11.80 -43.46
CA ASN A 5 -7.36 -12.16 -42.29
C ASN A 5 -6.51 -12.82 -41.19
N PHE A 6 -5.45 -13.54 -41.58
CA PHE A 6 -4.48 -14.11 -40.64
C PHE A 6 -3.64 -13.02 -39.97
N LEU A 7 -3.16 -12.04 -40.73
CA LEU A 7 -2.44 -10.89 -40.20
C LEU A 7 -3.34 -10.08 -39.27
N LEU A 8 -4.59 -9.80 -39.67
CA LEU A 8 -5.55 -9.04 -38.86
C LEU A 8 -5.85 -9.73 -37.52
N SER A 9 -6.11 -11.03 -37.52
CA SER A 9 -6.36 -11.79 -36.28
C SER A 9 -5.15 -11.91 -35.38
N THR A 10 -3.93 -11.97 -35.94
CA THR A 10 -2.68 -11.96 -35.18
C THR A 10 -2.45 -10.60 -34.51
N MET A 11 -2.70 -9.51 -35.23
CA MET A 11 -2.58 -8.15 -34.71
C MET A 11 -3.61 -7.85 -33.61
N GLN A 12 -4.86 -8.31 -33.77
CA GLN A 12 -5.89 -8.17 -32.74
C GLN A 12 -5.51 -8.91 -31.46
N ARG A 13 -4.97 -10.14 -31.56
CA ARG A 13 -4.50 -10.91 -30.39
C ARG A 13 -3.34 -10.21 -29.69
N ALA A 14 -2.37 -9.68 -30.43
CA ALA A 14 -1.26 -8.93 -29.86
C ALA A 14 -1.73 -7.68 -29.10
N PHE A 15 -2.72 -6.97 -29.65
CA PHE A 15 -3.33 -5.82 -29.01
C PHE A 15 -4.05 -6.18 -27.70
N PHE A 16 -4.83 -7.27 -27.68
CA PHE A 16 -5.47 -7.76 -26.46
C PHE A 16 -4.44 -8.17 -25.38
N VAL A 17 -3.36 -8.83 -25.76
CA VAL A 17 -2.28 -9.20 -24.84
C VAL A 17 -1.60 -7.95 -24.25
N LEU A 18 -1.41 -6.91 -25.07
CA LEU A 18 -0.80 -5.66 -24.62
C LEU A 18 -1.71 -4.89 -23.64
N ILE A 19 -3.02 -4.90 -23.87
CA ILE A 19 -4.00 -4.36 -22.91
C ILE A 19 -3.99 -5.14 -21.59
N LEU A 20 -3.95 -6.48 -21.65
CA LEU A 20 -3.88 -7.31 -20.45
C LEU A 20 -2.60 -7.06 -19.65
N LEU A 21 -1.46 -6.89 -20.33
CA LEU A 21 -0.18 -6.56 -19.70
C LEU A 21 -0.21 -5.16 -19.06
N ALA A 22 -0.76 -4.17 -19.77
CA ALA A 22 -0.93 -2.81 -19.24
C ALA A 22 -1.86 -2.78 -18.03
N ALA A 23 -2.96 -3.54 -18.06
CA ALA A 23 -3.89 -3.67 -16.93
C ALA A 23 -3.23 -4.34 -15.71
N LEU A 24 -2.38 -5.35 -15.93
CA LEU A 24 -1.64 -6.01 -14.85
C LEU A 24 -0.59 -5.07 -14.21
N ILE A 25 0.11 -4.27 -15.03
CA ILE A 25 1.06 -3.25 -14.54
C ILE A 25 0.32 -2.16 -13.75
N ALA A 26 -0.83 -1.68 -14.24
CA ALA A 26 -1.67 -0.72 -13.53
C ALA A 26 -2.31 -1.29 -12.24
N SER A 27 -2.39 -2.61 -12.11
CA SER A 27 -2.88 -3.27 -10.89
C SER A 27 -1.82 -3.40 -9.79
N THR A 28 -0.55 -3.08 -10.07
CA THR A 28 0.52 -3.10 -9.04
C THR A 28 0.35 -2.02 -7.97
N SER A 29 -0.23 -0.86 -8.33
CA SER A 29 -0.63 0.16 -7.35
C SER A 29 -1.79 -0.28 -6.44
N ALA A 30 -2.51 -1.36 -6.81
CA ALA A 30 -3.56 -1.98 -6.00
C ALA A 30 -3.07 -3.21 -5.19
N LEU A 31 -1.80 -3.59 -5.32
CA LEU A 31 -1.11 -4.57 -4.45
C LEU A 31 -0.32 -3.90 -3.31
N ALA A 32 -0.42 -2.58 -3.17
CA ALA A 32 0.18 -1.86 -2.06
C ALA A 32 -0.42 -2.40 -0.74
N ALA A 33 0.36 -3.17 0.00
CA ALA A 33 -0.01 -3.61 1.34
C ALA A 33 -0.42 -2.38 2.16
N GLY A 34 -1.67 -2.33 2.61
CA GLY A 34 -2.13 -1.24 3.45
C GLY A 34 -1.38 -1.24 4.79
N GLY A 35 -1.06 -0.04 5.29
CA GLY A 35 -0.64 0.16 6.69
C GLY A 35 0.85 0.03 6.97
N THR A 36 1.74 0.55 6.12
CA THR A 36 3.14 0.75 6.52
C THR A 36 3.20 1.86 7.57
N LEU A 37 4.04 1.68 8.59
CA LEU A 37 4.30 2.74 9.57
C LEU A 37 4.85 3.99 8.86
N ASP A 38 4.45 5.17 9.31
CA ASP A 38 5.03 6.43 8.84
C ASP A 38 6.47 6.56 9.40
N PRO A 39 7.53 6.44 8.57
CA PRO A 39 8.89 6.47 9.07
C PRO A 39 9.31 7.84 9.60
N THR A 40 8.53 8.90 9.37
CA THR A 40 8.77 10.23 9.94
C THR A 40 8.28 10.35 11.39
N PHE A 41 7.52 9.37 11.87
CA PHE A 41 7.07 9.28 13.25
C PHE A 41 8.08 8.49 14.12
N GLY A 42 8.91 9.19 14.89
CA GLY A 42 9.88 8.55 15.78
C GLY A 42 10.93 7.71 15.04
N THR A 43 11.28 6.54 15.58
CA THR A 43 12.25 5.62 14.97
C THR A 43 11.50 4.48 14.29
N SER A 44 11.63 4.39 12.96
CA SER A 44 10.94 3.39 12.14
C SER A 44 9.42 3.39 12.32
N GLY A 45 8.83 4.56 12.61
CA GLY A 45 7.39 4.70 12.83
C GLY A 45 6.90 4.38 14.24
N VAL A 46 7.80 4.33 15.23
CA VAL A 46 7.47 4.02 16.63
C VAL A 46 8.18 4.99 17.58
N VAL A 47 7.47 5.42 18.62
CA VAL A 47 8.03 6.07 19.81
C VAL A 47 7.83 5.14 21.00
N VAL A 48 8.90 4.90 21.75
CA VAL A 48 8.86 4.11 23.00
C VAL A 48 9.20 5.05 24.15
N THR A 49 8.35 5.07 25.17
CA THR A 49 8.57 5.80 26.41
C THR A 49 8.73 4.78 27.53
N ASP A 50 9.92 4.71 28.11
CA ASP A 50 10.22 3.89 29.28
C ASP A 50 9.80 4.67 30.53
N LEU A 51 8.84 4.13 31.28
CA LEU A 51 8.34 4.74 32.52
C LEU A 51 9.05 4.21 33.78
N GLY A 52 9.98 3.27 33.62
CA GLY A 52 10.79 2.70 34.67
C GLY A 52 10.11 1.52 35.36
N GLY A 53 10.77 0.36 35.32
CA GLY A 53 10.31 -0.86 35.98
C GLY A 53 10.50 -2.08 35.07
N PRO A 54 10.07 -3.27 35.53
CA PRO A 54 10.14 -4.49 34.71
C PRO A 54 9.05 -4.56 33.63
N SER A 55 8.00 -3.73 33.72
CA SER A 55 6.88 -3.72 32.76
C SER A 55 6.10 -2.40 32.83
N ASP A 56 5.77 -1.86 31.67
CA ASP A 56 4.89 -0.69 31.52
C ASP A 56 3.56 -1.09 30.88
N THR A 57 2.44 -0.52 31.34
CA THR A 57 1.10 -0.79 30.77
C THR A 57 0.27 0.48 30.77
N GLY A 58 -0.14 0.91 29.58
CA GLY A 58 -1.12 1.99 29.41
C GLY A 58 -2.53 1.49 29.74
N ILE A 59 -3.19 2.12 30.70
CA ILE A 59 -4.52 1.69 31.18
C ILE A 59 -5.66 2.62 30.74
N ASN A 60 -5.34 3.80 30.21
CA ASN A 60 -6.31 4.79 29.78
C ASN A 60 -5.77 5.59 28.59
N ILE A 61 -6.67 6.25 27.85
CA ILE A 61 -6.33 7.17 26.77
C ILE A 61 -7.30 8.35 26.86
N VAL A 62 -6.76 9.57 26.93
CA VAL A 62 -7.53 10.81 26.94
C VAL A 62 -7.06 11.75 25.84
N LEU A 63 -8.01 12.28 25.06
CA LEU A 63 -7.76 13.38 24.14
C LEU A 63 -7.99 14.70 24.87
N GLN A 64 -6.95 15.52 24.95
CA GLN A 64 -6.99 16.85 25.54
C GLN A 64 -7.59 17.88 24.56
N PRO A 65 -8.18 18.99 25.04
CA PRO A 65 -8.73 20.04 24.17
C PRO A 65 -7.72 20.70 23.22
N ASP A 66 -6.43 20.63 23.54
CA ASP A 66 -5.34 21.14 22.69
C ASP A 66 -4.89 20.13 21.62
N GLY A 67 -5.59 19.00 21.50
CA GLY A 67 -5.34 17.96 20.49
C GLY A 67 -4.28 16.93 20.88
N LYS A 68 -3.75 16.98 22.11
CA LYS A 68 -2.79 15.98 22.60
C LYS A 68 -3.48 14.72 23.10
N ILE A 69 -2.84 13.59 22.90
CA ILE A 69 -3.24 12.30 23.48
C ILE A 69 -2.39 12.07 24.72
N ILE A 70 -3.02 11.73 25.84
CA ILE A 70 -2.37 11.26 27.07
C ILE A 70 -2.73 9.80 27.28
N MET A 71 -1.74 8.99 27.67
CA MET A 71 -1.86 7.56 27.99
C MET A 71 -1.61 7.31 29.48
#